data_AF-A0A151M2T5-F1
#
_entry.id   AF-A0A151M2T5-F1
#
_cell.length_a   1.000
_cell.length_b   1.000
_cell.length_c   1.000
_cell.angle_alpha   90.00
_cell.angle_beta   90.00
_cell.angle_gamma   90.00
#
_symmetry.space_group_name_H-M   'P 1'
#
loop_
_entity.id
_entity.type
_entity.pdbx_description
1 polymer ?
#
loop_
_entity_poly.entity_id
_entity_poly.type
_entity_poly.pdbx_seq_one_letter_code
_entity_poly.pdbx_strand_id
1 'polypeptide(L)'
;MASLQDSAPQDHAEKEPVEDTDPSTFSLEMTEKYPVQDTALPKGTPSPTKRRGIKTRADEDNPEPEEDDSQNHTGQSLSELKKSCKENGTCSLCLFRAPTISDLLNDEDLLYKMRIKLDPCHPTVKNWRNMASKWGMTYDELCFLEQKHQSPTLEFLLRNSDRTVEQLIDLCKFYQRNDVVKVLLEWVENEWPKRRSRTYQNDL
;
A
#
# COMPACT_ATOMS: atom_id res chain seq x y z
N MET A 1 76.97 -3.03 -30.32
CA MET A 1 77.27 -4.10 -29.33
C MET A 1 77.26 -3.48 -27.93
N ALA A 2 76.81 -4.27 -26.93
CA ALA A 2 76.64 -3.97 -25.48
C ALA A 2 75.40 -3.13 -25.11
N SER A 3 74.36 -3.66 -24.42
CA SER A 3 74.22 -4.17 -23.02
C SER A 3 74.11 -3.03 -22.00
N LEU A 4 73.33 -3.05 -20.91
CA LEU A 4 72.18 -3.79 -20.39
C LEU A 4 71.74 -2.99 -19.13
N GLN A 5 70.44 -2.97 -18.85
CA GLN A 5 69.78 -2.91 -17.51
C GLN A 5 70.02 -1.74 -16.54
N ASP A 6 69.01 -0.87 -16.50
CA ASP A 6 68.09 -0.56 -15.38
C ASP A 6 68.46 -0.95 -13.92
N SER A 7 68.39 0.02 -13.02
CA SER A 7 68.01 -0.13 -11.60
C SER A 7 67.60 1.23 -11.01
N ALA A 8 66.37 1.30 -10.51
CA ALA A 8 65.70 2.47 -9.93
C ALA A 8 66.30 2.95 -8.58
N PRO A 9 66.09 4.23 -8.20
CA PRO A 9 66.50 4.76 -6.90
C PRO A 9 65.48 4.46 -5.79
N GLN A 10 65.99 4.18 -4.58
CA GLN A 10 65.23 4.21 -3.33
C GLN A 10 64.82 5.65 -3.03
N ASP A 11 63.52 5.88 -2.79
CA ASP A 11 63.05 7.14 -2.24
C ASP A 11 62.25 6.90 -0.96
N HIS A 12 62.48 7.79 -0.01
CA HIS A 12 62.06 7.72 1.37
C HIS A 12 60.57 8.05 1.48
N ALA A 13 59.78 7.15 2.08
CA ALA A 13 58.40 7.46 2.48
C ALA A 13 58.34 7.59 4.00
N GLU A 14 58.46 8.83 4.47
CA GLU A 14 58.07 9.25 5.82
C GLU A 14 56.56 8.99 5.97
N LYS A 15 56.18 8.14 6.93
CA LYS A 15 54.79 7.86 7.25
C LYS A 15 54.29 8.92 8.23
N GLU A 16 53.32 9.73 7.83
CA GLU A 16 52.54 10.56 8.75
C GLU A 16 51.76 9.68 9.75
N PRO A 17 51.57 10.13 11.01
CA PRO A 17 50.79 9.39 11.99
C PRO A 17 49.30 9.45 11.64
N VAL A 18 48.64 8.29 11.73
CA VAL A 18 47.19 8.16 11.58
C VAL A 18 46.49 8.74 12.81
N GLU A 19 45.56 9.66 12.62
CA GLU A 19 44.69 10.17 13.70
C GLU A 19 43.72 9.05 14.14
N ASP A 20 44.02 8.44 15.28
CA ASP A 20 43.07 7.61 16.03
C ASP A 20 41.92 8.49 16.53
N THR A 21 40.83 8.58 15.76
CA THR A 21 39.58 9.18 16.24
C THR A 21 38.79 8.11 16.99
N ASP A 22 38.88 8.14 18.31
CA ASP A 22 38.14 7.27 19.22
C ASP A 22 36.66 7.74 19.33
N PRO A 23 35.65 6.96 18.90
CA PRO A 23 34.27 7.41 18.94
C PRO A 23 33.59 6.86 20.19
N SER A 24 33.85 7.45 21.37
CA SER A 24 33.01 7.22 22.56
C SER A 24 33.27 8.24 23.65
N THR A 25 32.32 9.15 23.88
CA THR A 25 31.70 9.48 25.19
C THR A 25 30.76 10.67 24.97
N PHE A 26 29.50 10.40 24.65
CA PHE A 26 28.43 11.37 24.91
C PHE A 26 27.79 11.01 26.25
N SER A 27 28.22 11.68 27.33
CA SER A 27 27.52 11.64 28.61
C SER A 27 26.28 12.51 28.53
N LEU A 28 25.13 11.90 28.23
CA LEU A 28 23.83 12.53 28.37
C LEU A 28 23.25 12.16 29.74
N GLU A 29 23.33 13.08 30.70
CA GLU A 29 22.52 13.01 31.91
C GLU A 29 21.05 13.24 31.53
N MET A 30 20.29 12.16 31.36
CA MET A 30 18.84 12.23 31.27
C MET A 30 18.29 12.28 32.69
N THR A 31 17.92 13.47 33.16
CA THR A 31 17.04 13.58 34.33
C THR A 31 15.63 13.18 33.87
N GLU A 32 15.34 11.88 33.91
CA GLU A 32 14.01 11.33 33.64
C GLU A 32 13.05 11.69 34.78
N LYS A 33 12.40 12.85 34.69
CA LYS A 33 11.26 13.19 35.53
C LYS A 33 9.97 12.98 34.74
N TYR A 34 9.53 11.73 34.64
CA TYR A 34 8.21 11.42 34.09
C TYR A 34 7.10 11.95 35.01
N PRO A 35 6.02 12.54 34.47
CA PRO A 35 4.85 12.89 35.26
C PRO A 35 4.09 11.62 35.66
N VAL A 36 3.96 11.39 36.96
CA VAL A 36 3.09 10.32 37.51
C VAL A 36 1.64 10.74 37.29
N GLN A 37 0.87 9.91 36.58
CA GLN A 37 -0.58 10.09 36.48
C GLN A 37 -1.25 9.50 37.73
N ASP A 38 -1.88 10.35 38.53
CA ASP A 38 -2.69 9.93 39.67
C ASP A 38 -3.91 9.12 39.18
N THR A 39 -3.86 7.80 39.36
CA THR A 39 -5.01 6.91 39.19
C THR A 39 -5.77 6.76 40.52
N ALA A 40 -6.26 7.89 41.05
CA ALA A 40 -7.19 7.85 42.17
C ALA A 40 -8.59 7.45 41.66
N LEU A 41 -8.95 6.19 41.91
CA LEU A 41 -10.26 5.60 41.64
C LEU A 41 -11.37 6.35 42.40
N PRO A 42 -12.43 6.87 41.75
CA PRO A 42 -13.53 7.49 42.47
C PRO A 42 -14.32 6.42 43.25
N LYS A 43 -14.38 6.60 44.58
CA LYS A 43 -15.21 5.82 45.50
C LYS A 43 -16.69 5.90 45.08
N GLY A 44 -17.33 4.73 45.05
CA GLY A 44 -18.74 4.58 44.71
C GLY A 44 -19.69 5.27 45.70
N THR A 45 -20.82 5.70 45.16
CA THR A 45 -22.05 5.94 45.91
C THR A 45 -23.19 5.22 45.17
N PRO A 46 -23.96 4.34 45.85
CA PRO A 46 -25.14 3.72 45.25
C PRO A 46 -26.41 4.48 45.66
N SER A 47 -27.40 4.57 44.76
CA SER A 47 -28.87 4.56 45.01
C SER A 47 -29.65 5.28 43.88
N PRO A 48 -30.97 5.05 43.70
CA PRO A 48 -31.68 3.77 43.71
C PRO A 48 -32.60 3.58 42.48
N THR A 49 -32.99 2.33 42.34
CA THR A 49 -34.00 1.72 41.46
C THR A 49 -35.29 2.53 41.28
N LYS A 50 -35.72 2.71 40.02
CA LYS A 50 -37.14 2.89 39.68
C LYS A 50 -37.58 1.78 38.72
N ARG A 51 -38.22 0.76 39.29
CA ARG A 51 -39.10 -0.16 38.58
C ARG A 51 -40.38 0.59 38.19
N ARG A 52 -40.83 0.42 36.94
CA ARG A 52 -42.25 0.39 36.60
C ARG A 52 -42.42 -0.42 35.33
N GLY A 53 -43.04 -1.58 35.47
CA GLY A 53 -43.53 -2.36 34.34
C GLY A 53 -44.95 -1.93 33.97
N ILE A 54 -45.40 -2.37 32.80
CA ILE A 54 -46.53 -3.30 32.58
C ILE A 54 -46.86 -3.32 31.07
N LYS A 55 -46.74 -4.53 30.48
CA LYS A 55 -47.59 -5.27 29.51
C LYS A 55 -48.38 -4.45 28.46
N THR A 56 -48.50 -4.89 27.20
CA THR A 56 -49.45 -5.92 26.67
C THR A 56 -49.05 -6.19 25.19
N ARG A 57 -48.81 -7.44 24.69
CA ARG A 57 -49.70 -8.34 23.88
C ARG A 57 -50.64 -7.59 22.91
N ALA A 58 -50.98 -7.98 21.68
CA ALA A 58 -50.74 -9.05 20.70
C ALA A 58 -51.09 -8.39 19.32
N ASP A 59 -50.85 -8.90 18.11
CA ASP A 59 -51.50 -10.04 17.44
C ASP A 59 -50.94 -10.15 16.00
N GLU A 60 -51.16 -11.32 15.41
CA GLU A 60 -50.88 -11.75 14.04
C GLU A 60 -51.60 -10.89 12.99
N ASP A 61 -51.01 -10.73 11.79
CA ASP A 61 -51.71 -10.93 10.51
C ASP A 61 -50.72 -10.89 9.33
N ASN A 62 -50.65 -12.02 8.62
CA ASN A 62 -50.16 -12.13 7.24
C ASN A 62 -51.40 -12.20 6.35
N PRO A 63 -51.44 -11.51 5.20
CA PRO A 63 -51.43 -12.30 3.97
C PRO A 63 -50.62 -11.69 2.81
N GLU A 64 -50.12 -12.59 1.97
CA GLU A 64 -49.70 -12.35 0.58
C GLU A 64 -50.78 -11.63 -0.24
N PRO A 65 -50.37 -11.05 -1.37
CA PRO A 65 -51.02 -11.50 -2.60
C PRO A 65 -50.05 -11.85 -3.73
N GLU A 66 -50.47 -12.88 -4.44
CA GLU A 66 -49.97 -13.45 -5.69
C GLU A 66 -50.04 -12.47 -6.88
N GLU A 67 -49.03 -12.62 -7.74
CA GLU A 67 -49.06 -12.67 -9.22
C GLU A 67 -49.59 -11.47 -10.02
N ASP A 68 -48.68 -10.78 -10.73
CA ASP A 68 -48.97 -10.18 -12.03
C ASP A 68 -47.78 -10.34 -13.00
N ASP A 69 -48.13 -10.75 -14.20
CA ASP A 69 -47.32 -11.21 -15.31
C ASP A 69 -46.89 -10.00 -16.16
N SER A 70 -45.57 -9.80 -16.32
CA SER A 70 -45.06 -8.91 -17.37
C SER A 70 -43.64 -9.27 -17.77
N GLN A 71 -43.56 -9.73 -19.01
CA GLN A 71 -42.36 -10.11 -19.75
C GLN A 71 -41.40 -8.93 -20.00
N ASN A 72 -40.17 -9.32 -20.35
CA ASN A 72 -39.08 -8.57 -20.98
C ASN A 72 -38.15 -7.75 -20.08
N HIS A 73 -36.96 -8.31 -19.87
CA HIS A 73 -35.74 -7.80 -20.51
C HIS A 73 -34.53 -8.61 -20.00
N THR A 74 -33.72 -9.09 -20.94
CA THR A 74 -32.39 -9.67 -20.82
C THR A 74 -31.54 -9.01 -19.73
N GLY A 75 -31.68 -9.48 -18.49
CA GLY A 75 -30.85 -9.10 -17.36
C GLY A 75 -30.06 -10.31 -16.89
N GLN A 76 -29.11 -10.79 -17.71
CA GLN A 76 -28.07 -11.66 -17.18
C GLN A 76 -27.33 -10.87 -16.11
N SER A 77 -27.55 -11.26 -14.87
CA SER A 77 -27.00 -10.60 -13.70
C SER A 77 -25.48 -10.49 -13.84
N LEU A 78 -24.96 -9.25 -13.81
CA LEU A 78 -23.52 -8.97 -13.84
C LEU A 78 -22.73 -9.77 -12.78
N SER A 79 -23.39 -10.21 -11.71
CA SER A 79 -22.82 -11.04 -10.65
C SER A 79 -22.67 -12.52 -11.02
N GLU A 80 -23.43 -13.04 -11.99
CA GLU A 80 -23.31 -14.44 -12.44
C GLU A 80 -22.24 -14.63 -13.50
N LEU A 81 -21.93 -13.59 -14.28
CA LEU A 81 -20.88 -13.62 -15.30
C LEU A 81 -19.45 -13.56 -14.72
N LYS A 82 -19.33 -13.31 -13.41
CA LYS A 82 -18.06 -13.29 -12.67
C LYS A 82 -17.47 -14.68 -12.44
N LYS A 83 -18.14 -15.74 -12.92
CA LYS A 83 -17.69 -17.13 -12.80
C LYS A 83 -16.67 -17.44 -13.91
N SER A 84 -15.40 -17.14 -13.59
CA SER A 84 -14.18 -17.67 -14.21
C SER A 84 -13.95 -17.35 -15.70
N CYS A 85 -13.31 -16.21 -15.96
CA CYS A 85 -12.49 -16.08 -17.17
C CYS A 85 -11.18 -16.84 -16.93
N LYS A 86 -10.94 -17.93 -17.65
CA LYS A 86 -9.65 -18.64 -17.64
C LYS A 86 -8.57 -17.80 -18.33
N GLU A 87 -7.32 -17.93 -17.90
CA GLU A 87 -6.23 -16.99 -18.18
C GLU A 87 -5.83 -16.84 -19.66
N ASN A 88 -6.37 -17.64 -20.59
CA ASN A 88 -5.94 -17.67 -22.00
C ASN A 88 -7.10 -17.54 -23.00
N GLY A 89 -8.25 -16.98 -22.60
CA GLY A 89 -9.40 -16.78 -23.49
C GLY A 89 -9.70 -15.30 -23.72
N THR A 90 -9.77 -14.88 -24.98
CA THR A 90 -10.19 -13.53 -25.43
C THR A 90 -11.65 -13.26 -25.06
N CYS A 91 -11.88 -12.89 -23.80
CA CYS A 91 -13.20 -12.55 -23.31
C CYS A 91 -13.49 -11.06 -23.59
N SER A 92 -14.56 -10.79 -24.34
CA SER A 92 -14.95 -9.43 -24.75
C SER A 92 -15.29 -8.51 -23.57
N LEU A 93 -15.58 -9.07 -22.39
CA LEU A 93 -15.84 -8.31 -21.17
C LEU A 93 -14.57 -8.02 -20.37
N CYS A 94 -13.54 -8.85 -20.54
CA CYS A 94 -12.22 -8.69 -19.99
C CYS A 94 -11.48 -7.52 -20.65
N LEU A 95 -11.81 -7.25 -21.92
CA LEU A 95 -11.35 -6.07 -22.67
C LEU A 95 -11.67 -4.74 -21.99
N PHE A 96 -12.73 -4.69 -21.18
CA PHE A 96 -13.17 -3.46 -20.51
C PHE A 96 -12.89 -3.44 -19.00
N ARG A 97 -12.21 -4.47 -18.46
CA ARG A 97 -11.90 -4.54 -17.02
C ARG A 97 -10.98 -3.39 -16.61
N ALA A 98 -11.33 -2.65 -15.57
CA ALA A 98 -10.46 -1.66 -14.94
C ALA A 98 -9.11 -2.30 -14.51
N PRO A 99 -7.97 -1.61 -14.71
CA PRO A 99 -6.69 -2.14 -14.27
C PRO A 99 -6.67 -2.32 -12.75
N THR A 100 -6.07 -3.41 -12.31
CA THR A 100 -5.81 -3.72 -10.90
C THR A 100 -4.38 -3.46 -10.53
N ILE A 101 -4.09 -3.42 -9.22
CA ILE A 101 -2.71 -3.27 -8.73
C ILE A 101 -1.85 -4.44 -9.21
N SER A 102 -2.40 -5.65 -9.34
CA SER A 102 -1.69 -6.77 -9.97
C SER A 102 -1.24 -6.48 -11.40
N ASP A 103 -2.06 -5.77 -12.20
CA ASP A 103 -1.70 -5.41 -13.58
C ASP A 103 -0.56 -4.38 -13.61
N LEU A 104 -0.60 -3.43 -12.67
CA LEU A 104 0.44 -2.43 -12.45
C LEU A 104 1.77 -3.09 -12.01
N LEU A 105 1.70 -4.14 -11.18
CA LEU A 105 2.88 -4.87 -10.72
C LEU A 105 3.63 -5.60 -11.86
N ASN A 106 2.99 -5.80 -13.02
CA ASN A 106 3.63 -6.34 -14.22
C ASN A 106 4.32 -5.27 -15.07
N ASP A 107 4.45 -4.03 -14.58
CA ASP A 107 5.12 -2.91 -15.25
C ASP A 107 6.31 -2.43 -14.42
N GLU A 108 7.51 -2.92 -14.75
CA GLU A 108 8.75 -2.58 -14.02
C GLU A 108 9.10 -1.08 -14.08
N ASP A 109 8.86 -0.41 -15.19
CA ASP A 109 9.15 1.02 -15.35
C ASP A 109 8.22 1.87 -14.48
N LEU A 110 6.93 1.52 -14.46
CA LEU A 110 5.96 2.16 -13.57
C LEU A 110 6.30 1.86 -12.10
N LEU A 111 6.62 0.62 -11.77
CA LEU A 111 7.03 0.24 -10.41
C LEU A 111 8.26 1.04 -9.97
N TYR A 112 9.26 1.19 -10.82
CA TYR A 112 10.44 2.00 -10.53
C TYR A 112 10.07 3.46 -10.20
N LYS A 113 9.20 4.08 -11.01
CA LYS A 113 8.68 5.44 -10.75
C LYS A 113 7.92 5.52 -9.41
N MET A 114 7.12 4.51 -9.10
CA MET A 114 6.37 4.42 -7.84
C MET A 114 7.32 4.34 -6.63
N ARG A 115 8.34 3.47 -6.71
CA ARG A 115 9.35 3.29 -5.64
C ARG A 115 10.08 4.59 -5.35
N ILE A 116 10.60 5.27 -6.37
CA ILE A 116 11.29 6.57 -6.20
C ILE A 116 10.40 7.59 -5.48
N LYS A 117 9.10 7.61 -5.80
CA LYS A 117 8.16 8.58 -5.25
C LYS A 117 7.69 8.24 -3.84
N LEU A 118 7.54 6.95 -3.52
CA LEU A 118 6.84 6.51 -2.32
C LEU A 118 7.76 5.92 -1.25
N ASP A 119 8.93 5.38 -1.60
CA ASP A 119 9.87 4.80 -0.63
C ASP A 119 10.51 5.85 0.29
N PRO A 120 10.93 7.05 -0.19
CA PRO A 120 11.57 8.03 0.67
C PRO A 120 10.69 8.47 1.84
N CYS A 121 11.29 8.53 3.02
CA CYS A 121 10.66 9.13 4.20
C CYS A 121 10.91 10.64 4.19
N HIS A 122 9.84 11.43 4.15
CA HIS A 122 9.92 12.88 4.22
C HIS A 122 8.96 13.39 5.31
N PRO A 123 9.37 14.35 6.17
CA PRO A 123 8.57 14.77 7.33
C PRO A 123 7.15 15.24 7.00
N THR A 124 6.97 15.89 5.85
CA THR A 124 5.70 16.52 5.45
C THR A 124 4.99 15.82 4.29
N VAL A 125 5.69 14.95 3.54
CA VAL A 125 5.13 14.30 2.36
C VAL A 125 4.76 12.87 2.72
N LYS A 126 3.48 12.53 2.53
CA LYS A 126 2.96 11.21 2.86
C LYS A 126 3.53 10.16 1.91
N ASN A 127 3.96 9.04 2.47
CA ASN A 127 4.70 8.00 1.75
C ASN A 127 3.96 6.65 1.80
N TRP A 128 4.64 5.58 1.37
CA TRP A 128 4.09 4.22 1.39
C TRP A 128 3.51 3.83 2.76
N ARG A 129 4.13 4.26 3.87
CA ARG A 129 3.72 3.91 5.24
C ARG A 129 2.35 4.48 5.58
N ASN A 130 2.09 5.72 5.17
CA ASN A 130 0.78 6.35 5.37
C ASN A 130 -0.31 5.65 4.55
N MET A 131 0.03 5.31 3.30
CA MET A 131 -0.88 4.59 2.39
C MET A 131 -1.23 3.19 2.92
N ALA A 132 -0.21 2.43 3.31
CA ALA A 132 -0.33 1.11 3.92
C ALA A 132 -1.17 1.14 5.20
N SER A 133 -0.90 2.08 6.10
CA SER A 133 -1.68 2.27 7.32
C SER A 133 -3.16 2.56 7.02
N LYS A 134 -3.44 3.43 6.03
CA LYS A 134 -4.82 3.77 5.63
C LYS A 134 -5.59 2.58 5.07
N TRP A 135 -4.89 1.65 4.44
CA TRP A 135 -5.45 0.40 3.94
C TRP A 135 -5.41 -0.76 4.94
N GLY A 136 -5.10 -0.47 6.21
CA GLY A 136 -5.29 -1.40 7.31
C GLY A 136 -4.08 -2.26 7.66
N MET A 137 -2.88 -1.93 7.16
CA MET A 137 -1.65 -2.56 7.67
C MET A 137 -1.41 -2.11 9.11
N THR A 138 -1.17 -3.08 9.99
CA THR A 138 -0.88 -2.88 11.42
C THR A 138 0.47 -2.22 11.64
N TYR A 139 0.67 -1.61 12.80
CA TYR A 139 1.94 -0.97 13.14
C TYR A 139 3.13 -1.95 13.04
N ASP A 140 2.96 -3.17 13.53
CA ASP A 140 4.01 -4.20 13.49
C ASP A 140 4.36 -4.60 12.05
N GLU A 141 3.36 -4.74 11.17
CA GLU A 141 3.60 -4.99 9.74
C GLU A 141 4.35 -3.84 9.07
N LEU A 142 4.04 -2.58 9.43
CA LEU A 142 4.74 -1.41 8.89
C LEU A 142 6.20 -1.40 9.35
N CYS A 143 6.45 -1.61 10.63
CA CYS A 143 7.82 -1.67 11.17
C CYS A 143 8.61 -2.84 10.58
N PHE A 144 7.96 -3.98 10.34
CA PHE A 144 8.59 -5.11 9.66
C PHE A 144 9.03 -4.76 8.23
N LEU A 145 8.23 -4.01 7.47
CA LEU A 145 8.62 -3.56 6.13
C LEU A 145 9.76 -2.53 6.14
N GLU A 146 9.84 -1.67 7.16
CA GLU A 146 10.93 -0.70 7.31
C GLU A 146 12.31 -1.36 7.52
N GLN A 147 12.33 -2.56 8.11
CA GLN A 147 13.55 -3.30 8.41
C GLN A 147 14.05 -4.14 7.23
N LYS A 148 13.21 -4.35 6.20
CA LYS A 148 13.58 -5.16 5.04
C LYS A 148 14.46 -4.39 4.07
N HIS A 149 15.29 -5.13 3.34
CA HIS A 149 16.06 -4.57 2.20
C HIS A 149 15.18 -4.32 0.97
N GLN A 150 14.05 -5.01 0.84
CA GLN A 150 13.12 -4.82 -0.28
C GLN A 150 12.38 -3.48 -0.16
N SER A 151 11.99 -2.92 -1.31
CA SER A 151 11.16 -1.73 -1.36
C SER A 151 9.84 -1.95 -0.61
N PRO A 152 9.52 -1.15 0.41
CA PRO A 152 8.28 -1.28 1.15
C PRO A 152 7.06 -0.88 0.32
N THR A 153 7.22 -0.01 -0.70
CA THR A 153 6.17 0.28 -1.69
C THR A 153 5.76 -0.97 -2.45
N LEU A 154 6.72 -1.83 -2.83
CA LEU A 154 6.42 -3.06 -3.57
C LEU A 154 5.56 -4.02 -2.73
N GLU A 155 5.94 -4.24 -1.48
CA GLU A 155 5.21 -5.11 -0.54
C GLU A 155 3.80 -4.57 -0.25
N PHE A 156 3.67 -3.26 -0.08
CA PHE A 156 2.38 -2.59 0.05
C PHE A 156 1.46 -2.85 -1.16
N LEU A 157 1.99 -2.72 -2.38
CA LEU A 157 1.24 -2.97 -3.61
C LEU A 157 0.89 -4.46 -3.77
N LEU A 158 1.82 -5.36 -3.49
CA LEU A 158 1.60 -6.82 -3.53
C LEU A 158 0.47 -7.25 -2.59
N ARG A 159 0.46 -6.73 -1.36
CA ARG A 159 -0.59 -7.05 -0.37
C ARG A 159 -1.97 -6.53 -0.75
N ASN A 160 -2.05 -5.60 -1.71
CA ASN A 160 -3.27 -4.99 -2.20
C ASN A 160 -3.51 -5.27 -3.69
N SER A 161 -2.91 -6.33 -4.24
CA SER A 161 -2.94 -6.67 -5.67
C SER A 161 -4.36 -6.76 -6.26
N ASP A 162 -5.34 -7.19 -5.45
CA ASP A 162 -6.74 -7.34 -5.83
C ASP A 162 -7.51 -6.01 -5.95
N ARG A 163 -6.96 -4.90 -5.42
CA ARG A 163 -7.58 -3.57 -5.53
C ARG A 163 -7.43 -3.01 -6.94
N THR A 164 -8.33 -2.10 -7.32
CA THR A 164 -8.21 -1.40 -8.60
C THR A 164 -7.17 -0.29 -8.52
N VAL A 165 -6.55 0.06 -9.66
CA VAL A 165 -5.65 1.22 -9.73
C VAL A 165 -6.41 2.52 -9.45
N GLU A 166 -7.70 2.59 -9.74
CA GLU A 166 -8.57 3.71 -9.37
C GLU A 166 -8.62 3.93 -7.84
N GLN A 167 -8.77 2.85 -7.06
CA GLN A 167 -8.73 2.94 -5.60
C GLN A 167 -7.36 3.43 -5.09
N LEU A 168 -6.26 3.02 -5.74
CA LEU A 168 -4.92 3.53 -5.44
C LEU A 168 -4.79 5.02 -5.75
N ILE A 169 -5.31 5.45 -6.91
CA ILE A 169 -5.35 6.86 -7.31
C ILE A 169 -6.10 7.70 -6.27
N ASP A 170 -7.26 7.24 -5.82
CA ASP A 170 -8.06 7.95 -4.82
C ASP A 170 -7.37 8.02 -3.47
N LEU A 171 -6.64 6.97 -3.08
CA LEU A 171 -5.78 7.01 -1.90
C LEU A 171 -4.66 8.06 -2.05
N CYS A 172 -4.02 8.14 -3.22
CA CYS A 172 -3.00 9.14 -3.49
C CYS A 172 -3.59 10.56 -3.47
N LYS A 173 -4.79 10.77 -4.02
CA LYS A 173 -5.52 12.05 -3.94
C LYS A 173 -5.86 12.43 -2.50
N PHE A 174 -6.31 11.47 -1.69
CA PHE A 174 -6.60 11.69 -0.27
C PHE A 174 -5.38 12.26 0.48
N TYR A 175 -4.19 11.78 0.16
CA TYR A 175 -2.93 12.27 0.70
C TYR A 175 -2.28 13.41 -0.11
N GLN A 176 -2.99 13.95 -1.10
CA GLN A 176 -2.52 15.03 -1.97
C GLN A 176 -1.22 14.72 -2.72
N ARG A 177 -0.93 13.43 -2.97
CA ARG A 177 0.22 12.95 -3.74
C ARG A 177 -0.04 13.06 -5.25
N ASN A 178 -0.23 14.29 -5.72
CA ASN A 178 -0.51 14.59 -7.12
C ASN A 178 0.60 14.10 -8.09
N ASP A 179 1.84 14.04 -7.60
CA ASP A 179 2.98 13.54 -8.35
C ASP A 179 2.89 12.03 -8.66
N VAL A 180 2.23 11.27 -7.78
CA VAL A 180 1.94 9.84 -7.97
C VAL A 180 0.67 9.67 -8.78
N VAL A 181 -0.38 10.47 -8.49
CA VAL A 181 -1.63 10.48 -9.26
C VAL A 181 -1.37 10.70 -10.75
N LYS A 182 -0.51 11.67 -11.09
CA LYS A 182 -0.15 11.95 -12.48
C LYS A 182 0.47 10.73 -13.18
N VAL A 183 1.40 10.06 -12.50
CA VAL A 183 2.07 8.86 -13.04
C VAL A 183 1.06 7.72 -13.26
N LEU A 184 0.16 7.50 -12.31
CA LEU A 184 -0.85 6.45 -12.41
C LEU A 184 -1.86 6.75 -13.53
N LEU A 185 -2.36 7.97 -13.62
CA LEU A 185 -3.30 8.37 -14.69
C LEU A 185 -2.65 8.28 -16.06
N GLU A 186 -1.42 8.77 -16.21
CA GLU A 186 -0.67 8.69 -17.47
C GLU A 186 -0.51 7.22 -17.91
N TRP A 187 -0.24 6.30 -16.98
CA TRP A 187 -0.17 4.88 -17.29
C TRP A 187 -1.52 4.28 -17.66
N VAL A 188 -2.59 4.60 -16.91
CA VAL A 188 -3.95 4.09 -17.19
C VAL A 188 -4.44 4.55 -18.56
N GLU A 189 -4.14 5.79 -18.96
CA GLU A 189 -4.60 6.37 -20.22
C GLU A 189 -3.73 5.95 -21.41
N ASN A 190 -2.41 5.88 -21.25
CA ASN A 190 -1.49 5.71 -22.38
C ASN A 190 -0.89 4.30 -22.49
N GLU A 191 -0.55 3.66 -21.39
CA GLU A 191 0.21 2.39 -21.42
C GLU A 191 -0.69 1.17 -21.25
N TRP A 192 -1.69 1.26 -20.39
CA TRP A 192 -2.63 0.18 -20.14
C TRP A 192 -3.44 -0.26 -21.37
N PRO A 193 -3.97 0.64 -22.23
CA PRO A 193 -4.66 0.22 -23.46
C PRO A 193 -3.73 -0.46 -24.48
N LYS A 194 -2.45 -0.06 -24.53
CA LYS A 194 -1.45 -0.66 -25.45
C LYS A 194 -1.15 -2.10 -25.08
N ARG A 195 -1.10 -2.42 -23.78
CA ARG A 195 -0.91 -3.80 -23.28
C ARG A 195 -2.02 -4.72 -23.74
N ARG A 196 -3.27 -4.22 -23.79
CA ARG A 196 -4.42 -4.96 -24.34
C ARG A 196 -4.34 -5.14 -25.85
N SER A 197 -3.77 -4.20 -26.60
CA SER A 197 -3.66 -4.32 -28.06
C SER A 197 -2.57 -5.30 -28.50
N ARG A 198 -1.49 -5.44 -27.72
CA ARG A 198 -0.36 -6.33 -28.05
C ARG A 198 -0.71 -7.82 -27.93
N THR A 199 -1.62 -8.19 -27.02
CA THR A 199 -2.08 -9.58 -26.89
C THR A 199 -2.81 -10.07 -28.15
N TYR A 200 -3.40 -9.18 -28.96
CA TYR A 200 -4.09 -9.58 -30.21
C TYR A 200 -3.17 -9.78 -31.41
N GLN A 201 -1.96 -9.21 -31.40
CA GLN A 201 -1.05 -9.28 -32.54
C GLN A 201 -0.10 -10.48 -32.50
N ASN A 202 0.06 -11.13 -31.34
CA ASN A 202 0.94 -12.29 -31.21
C ASN A 202 0.24 -13.64 -31.50
N ASP A 203 -1.08 -13.61 -31.74
CA ASP A 203 -1.90 -14.80 -32.02
C ASP A 203 -2.31 -14.94 -33.51
N LEU A 204 -1.63 -14.24 -34.44
CA LEU A 204 -1.88 -14.33 -35.89
C LEU A 204 -0.68 -14.92 -36.65
#